data_AF-A0A1E4HG17-F1
#
_entry.id   AF-A0A1E4HG17-F1
#
_cell.length_a   1.000
_cell.length_b   1.000
_cell.length_c   1.000
_cell.angle_alpha   90.00
_cell.angle_beta   90.00
_cell.angle_gamma   90.00
#
_symmetry.space_group_name_H-M   'P 1'
#
loop_
_entity.id
_entity.type
_entity.pdbx_description
1 polymer ?
#
loop_
_entity_poly.entity_id
_entity_poly.type
_entity_poly.pdbx_seq_one_letter_code
_entity_poly.pdbx_strand_id
1 'polypeptide(L)'
;MSRFLSTVSHRYALAVVLLLVLGGAAATFRRGPVAAPSPTGTTAVEAAGTPLDDAQSDRAILLGLARDAMRDGRLIAPAGSNAFEFYLSVLQLEPHDRTAHEALRDSFGRASEEIERTINRNELEEARREIDLLREFDSNNFTLSLLGGKLSAARNILTRQHEAEAERIRQANAMRGAAM
;
A
#
# COMPACT_ATOMS: atom_id res chain seq x y z
N MET A 1 35.65 -1.34 3.19
CA MET A 1 35.29 0.09 3.26
C MET A 1 34.67 0.43 1.90
N SER A 2 33.34 0.33 1.77
CA SER A 2 32.39 1.48 1.76
C SER A 2 32.43 2.24 0.42
N ARG A 3 31.36 2.50 -0.35
CA ARG A 3 29.89 2.40 -0.20
C ARG A 3 29.20 2.54 -1.58
N PHE A 4 27.92 2.16 -1.62
CA PHE A 4 26.95 2.15 -2.72
C PHE A 4 26.38 3.55 -3.12
N LEU A 5 25.51 3.52 -4.16
CA LEU A 5 24.38 4.42 -4.52
C LEU A 5 24.74 5.51 -5.56
N SER A 6 23.96 5.85 -6.59
CA SER A 6 22.53 5.64 -6.88
C SER A 6 22.26 5.96 -8.37
N THR A 7 21.44 5.18 -9.07
CA THR A 7 20.88 5.54 -10.40
C THR A 7 19.37 5.48 -10.33
N VAL A 8 18.74 6.57 -9.87
CA VAL A 8 17.27 6.74 -9.85
C VAL A 8 16.94 8.18 -10.24
N SER A 9 16.95 8.50 -11.55
CA SER A 9 16.73 9.88 -12.00
C SER A 9 16.06 10.02 -13.37
N HIS A 10 15.21 9.06 -13.79
CA HIS A 10 14.45 9.20 -15.05
C HIS A 10 12.93 9.20 -14.89
N ARG A 11 12.41 8.87 -13.70
CA ARG A 11 10.96 8.88 -13.43
C ARG A 11 10.41 10.24 -13.00
N TYR A 12 11.27 11.17 -12.60
CA TYR A 12 10.86 12.50 -12.13
C TYR A 12 10.81 13.58 -13.22
N ALA A 13 11.37 13.31 -14.41
CA ALA A 13 11.33 14.25 -15.52
C ALA A 13 9.93 14.37 -16.15
N LEU A 14 9.09 13.35 -16.02
CA LEU A 14 7.76 13.30 -16.64
C LEU A 14 6.66 13.91 -15.75
N ALA A 15 6.90 14.03 -14.44
CA ALA A 15 5.95 14.59 -13.48
C ALA A 15 5.97 16.14 -13.42
N VAL A 16 7.08 16.78 -13.80
CA VAL A 16 7.24 18.25 -13.73
C VAL A 16 6.53 18.97 -14.88
N VAL A 17 6.34 18.30 -16.03
CA VAL A 17 5.71 18.92 -17.21
C VAL A 17 4.17 18.96 -17.09
N LEU A 18 3.56 18.09 -16.30
CA LEU A 18 2.10 18.03 -16.15
C LEU A 18 1.54 19.06 -15.14
N LEU A 19 2.40 19.65 -14.30
CA LEU A 19 2.01 20.59 -13.24
C LEU A 19 2.01 22.07 -13.70
N LEU A 20 2.40 22.36 -14.95
CA LEU A 20 2.51 23.74 -15.48
C LEU A 20 1.32 24.21 -16.35
N VAL A 21 0.24 23.43 -16.50
CA VAL A 21 -0.87 23.77 -17.42
C VAL A 21 -2.17 24.21 -16.71
N LEU A 22 -2.21 24.28 -15.38
CA LEU A 22 -3.41 24.71 -14.62
C LEU A 22 -3.23 26.02 -13.83
N GLY A 23 -2.29 26.88 -14.25
CA GLY A 23 -2.15 28.25 -13.75
C GLY A 23 -2.76 29.25 -14.74
N GLY A 24 -4.01 29.66 -14.54
CA GLY A 24 -4.60 30.69 -15.41
C GLY A 24 -6.09 30.98 -15.19
N ALA A 25 -6.43 31.63 -14.08
CA ALA A 25 -7.61 32.50 -13.87
C ALA A 25 -7.71 32.76 -12.35
N ALA A 26 -7.87 33.94 -11.76
CA ALA A 26 -8.10 35.30 -12.23
C ALA A 26 -7.57 36.23 -11.11
N ALA A 27 -6.71 37.20 -11.43
CA ALA A 27 -7.06 38.62 -11.45
C ALA A 27 -7.87 39.10 -10.21
N THR A 28 -7.16 39.62 -9.21
CA THR A 28 -7.06 41.06 -8.89
C THR A 28 -8.07 41.56 -7.86
N PHE A 29 -7.69 41.61 -6.59
CA PHE A 29 -8.25 42.60 -5.67
C PHE A 29 -7.19 43.11 -4.66
N ARG A 30 -6.60 44.24 -5.07
CA ARG A 30 -6.32 45.45 -4.28
C ARG A 30 -5.56 45.32 -2.95
N ARG A 31 -4.24 45.57 -3.04
CA ARG A 31 -3.37 46.05 -1.95
C ARG A 31 -3.83 47.45 -1.49
N GLY A 32 -4.06 47.62 -0.19
CA GLY A 32 -4.19 48.93 0.49
C GLY A 32 -3.03 49.15 1.47
N PRO A 33 -2.65 50.40 1.77
CA PRO A 33 -1.39 50.75 2.44
C PRO A 33 -1.46 50.72 3.97
N VAL A 34 -0.25 50.70 4.54
CA VAL A 34 0.17 50.59 5.95
C VAL A 34 -0.46 51.62 6.88
N ALA A 35 -0.88 51.18 8.08
CA ALA A 35 -1.08 52.02 9.26
C ALA A 35 -0.55 51.33 10.53
N ALA A 36 0.51 51.94 11.08
CA ALA A 36 1.12 51.95 12.43
C ALA A 36 1.01 50.75 13.40
N PRO A 37 2.11 50.42 14.11
CA PRO A 37 2.12 49.48 15.22
C PRO A 37 1.81 50.15 16.55
N SER A 38 1.09 49.46 17.44
CA SER A 38 1.25 49.62 18.89
C SER A 38 0.85 48.36 19.64
N PRO A 39 1.49 48.09 20.79
CA PRO A 39 1.62 46.76 21.38
C PRO A 39 0.49 46.48 22.36
N THR A 40 0.57 45.29 22.98
CA THR A 40 -0.14 44.79 24.17
C THR A 40 -1.28 43.83 23.87
N GLY A 41 -1.09 42.57 24.30
CA GLY A 41 -2.17 41.59 24.34
C GLY A 41 -1.69 40.17 24.05
N THR A 42 -1.09 39.54 25.06
CA THR A 42 -1.26 38.14 25.44
C THR A 42 -2.17 37.32 24.52
N THR A 43 -1.62 36.30 23.87
CA THR A 43 -2.00 34.88 23.99
C THR A 43 -1.44 34.14 22.76
N ALA A 44 -0.13 33.84 22.78
CA ALA A 44 0.34 32.66 22.07
C ALA A 44 -0.05 31.45 22.93
N VAL A 45 -1.31 31.02 22.81
CA VAL A 45 -1.66 29.61 23.07
C VAL A 45 -1.46 28.92 21.74
N GLU A 46 -0.18 28.67 21.48
CA GLU A 46 0.24 27.64 20.56
C GLU A 46 -0.39 26.33 21.03
N ALA A 47 -1.09 25.68 20.11
CA ALA A 47 -1.95 24.54 20.34
C ALA A 47 -1.22 23.41 21.08
N ALA A 48 -1.43 23.32 22.38
CA ALA A 48 -1.22 22.09 23.14
C ALA A 48 -2.46 21.22 22.96
N GLY A 49 -2.69 20.72 21.74
CA GLY A 49 -3.43 19.47 21.59
C GLY A 49 -2.65 18.43 22.38
N THR A 50 -3.28 17.80 23.37
CA THR A 50 -2.58 16.75 24.11
C THR A 50 -2.38 15.56 23.18
N PRO A 51 -1.24 14.84 23.21
CA PRO A 51 -1.00 13.69 22.34
C PRO A 51 -2.08 12.61 22.37
N LEU A 52 -2.90 12.60 23.43
CA LEU A 52 -4.04 11.70 23.59
C LEU A 52 -5.22 12.08 22.70
N ASP A 53 -5.54 13.38 22.57
CA ASP A 53 -6.66 13.85 21.74
C ASP A 53 -6.38 13.63 20.25
N ASP A 54 -5.13 13.82 19.83
CA ASP A 54 -4.69 13.60 18.44
C ASP A 54 -4.73 12.11 18.09
N ALA A 55 -4.17 11.24 18.93
CA ALA A 55 -4.19 9.79 18.71
C ALA A 55 -5.61 9.21 18.67
N GLN A 56 -6.52 9.73 19.50
CA GLN A 56 -7.92 9.33 19.52
C GLN A 56 -8.67 9.79 18.26
N SER A 57 -8.31 10.95 17.72
CA SER A 57 -8.81 11.46 16.43
C SER A 57 -8.29 10.63 15.25
N ASP A 58 -6.99 10.33 15.22
CA ASP A 58 -6.37 9.49 14.18
C ASP A 58 -6.96 8.09 14.15
N ARG A 59 -7.14 7.47 15.32
CA ARG A 59 -7.84 6.19 15.44
C ARG A 59 -9.24 6.24 14.84
N ALA A 60 -10.02 7.28 15.15
CA ALA A 60 -11.38 7.41 14.63
C ALA A 60 -11.40 7.54 13.09
N ILE A 61 -10.44 8.26 12.51
CA ILE A 61 -10.26 8.39 11.06
C ILE A 61 -9.92 7.02 10.45
N LEU A 62 -8.94 6.29 11.00
CA LEU A 62 -8.52 4.98 10.50
C LEU A 62 -9.66 3.95 10.57
N LEU A 63 -10.43 3.93 11.66
CA LEU A 63 -11.62 3.07 11.78
C LEU A 63 -12.69 3.46 10.75
N GLY A 64 -12.83 4.74 10.41
CA GLY A 64 -13.67 5.20 9.31
C GLY A 64 -13.24 4.64 7.96
N LEU A 65 -11.97 4.85 7.61
CA LEU A 65 -11.36 4.37 6.37
C LEU A 65 -11.45 2.84 6.23
N ALA A 66 -11.21 2.11 7.33
CA ALA A 66 -11.32 0.67 7.36
C ALA A 66 -12.75 0.20 7.04
N ARG A 67 -13.77 0.82 7.65
CA ARG A 67 -15.18 0.49 7.38
C ARG A 67 -15.59 0.82 5.94
N ASP A 68 -15.12 1.94 5.40
CA ASP A 68 -15.37 2.28 4.00
C ASP A 68 -14.71 1.26 3.05
N ALA A 69 -13.44 0.90 3.30
CA ALA A 69 -12.76 -0.14 2.53
C ALA A 69 -13.49 -1.50 2.61
N MET A 70 -13.97 -1.89 3.79
CA MET A 70 -14.78 -3.10 3.98
C MET A 70 -16.08 -3.06 3.17
N ARG A 71 -16.80 -1.94 3.19
CA ARG A 71 -18.04 -1.74 2.42
C ARG A 71 -17.76 -1.83 0.92
N ASP A 72 -16.66 -1.26 0.47
CA ASP A 72 -16.24 -1.26 -0.93
C ASP A 72 -15.64 -2.61 -1.37
N GLY A 73 -15.57 -3.61 -0.48
CA GLY A 73 -15.03 -4.94 -0.77
C GLY A 73 -13.50 -5.01 -0.85
N ARG A 74 -12.80 -3.93 -0.47
CA ARG A 74 -11.34 -3.83 -0.49
C ARG A 74 -10.75 -4.38 0.81
N LEU A 75 -10.77 -5.70 0.96
CA LEU A 75 -10.35 -6.35 2.21
C LEU A 75 -8.83 -6.26 2.39
N ILE A 76 -8.09 -6.76 1.40
CA ILE A 76 -6.63 -6.92 1.42
C ILE A 76 -5.94 -6.32 0.19
N ALA A 77 -6.74 -5.96 -0.82
CA ALA A 77 -6.30 -5.35 -2.05
C ALA A 77 -7.19 -4.14 -2.38
N PRO A 78 -6.66 -3.11 -3.06
CA PRO A 78 -5.26 -2.92 -3.42
C PRO A 78 -4.38 -2.51 -2.22
N ALA A 79 -3.06 -2.67 -2.35
CA ALA A 79 -2.10 -2.24 -1.33
C ALA A 79 -2.21 -0.73 -1.04
N GLY A 80 -2.06 -0.33 0.23
CA GLY A 80 -2.19 1.06 0.67
C GLY A 80 -3.62 1.59 0.76
N SER A 81 -4.63 0.79 0.39
CA SER A 81 -6.02 1.22 0.43
C SER A 81 -6.96 0.02 0.60
N ASN A 82 -6.75 -0.72 1.68
CA ASN A 82 -7.55 -1.87 2.04
C ASN A 82 -7.85 -1.87 3.55
N ALA A 83 -8.90 -2.61 3.93
CA ALA A 83 -9.40 -2.65 5.29
C ALA A 83 -8.39 -3.21 6.30
N PHE A 84 -7.65 -4.26 5.93
CA PHE A 84 -6.69 -4.91 6.81
C PHE A 84 -5.56 -3.94 7.21
N GLU A 85 -4.98 -3.21 6.26
CA GLU A 85 -3.93 -2.22 6.55
C GLU A 85 -4.42 -1.10 7.47
N PHE A 86 -5.65 -0.60 7.26
CA PHE A 86 -6.22 0.42 8.15
C PHE A 86 -6.47 -0.12 9.56
N TYR A 87 -7.01 -1.33 9.71
CA TYR A 87 -7.21 -1.93 11.04
C TYR A 87 -5.89 -2.27 11.74
N LEU A 88 -4.88 -2.75 11.00
CA LEU A 88 -3.53 -2.96 11.56
C LEU A 88 -2.91 -1.64 12.01
N SER A 89 -3.14 -0.55 11.28
CA SER A 89 -2.70 0.79 11.71
C SER A 89 -3.41 1.24 12.99
N VAL A 90 -4.70 0.92 13.17
CA VAL A 90 -5.40 1.14 14.45
C VAL A 90 -4.74 0.34 15.57
N LEU A 91 -4.37 -0.91 15.34
CA LEU A 91 -3.69 -1.74 16.35
C LEU A 91 -2.27 -1.25 16.69
N GLN A 92 -1.60 -0.55 15.77
CA GLN A 92 -0.34 0.13 16.07
C GLN A 92 -0.51 1.30 17.04
N LEU A 93 -1.64 2.03 16.96
CA LEU A 93 -2.00 3.10 17.89
C LEU A 93 -2.54 2.55 19.22
N GLU A 94 -3.46 1.60 19.15
CA GLU A 94 -4.13 0.97 20.28
C GLU A 94 -4.09 -0.56 20.15
N PRO A 95 -3.06 -1.25 20.69
CA PRO A 95 -2.88 -2.70 20.54
C PRO A 95 -4.03 -3.57 21.06
N HIS A 96 -4.87 -3.02 21.94
CA HIS A 96 -5.99 -3.70 22.58
C HIS A 96 -7.35 -3.24 22.01
N ASP A 97 -7.37 -2.54 20.87
CA ASP A 97 -8.62 -2.09 20.25
C ASP A 97 -9.49 -3.28 19.84
N ARG A 98 -10.57 -3.49 20.58
CA ARG A 98 -11.48 -4.62 20.36
C ARG A 98 -12.17 -4.56 18.99
N THR A 99 -12.46 -3.35 18.49
CA THR A 99 -13.20 -3.18 17.24
C THR A 99 -12.35 -3.65 16.05
N ALA A 100 -11.07 -3.28 16.01
CA ALA A 100 -10.13 -3.70 15.00
C ALA A 100 -9.83 -5.20 15.08
N HIS A 101 -9.59 -5.75 16.28
CA HIS A 101 -9.38 -7.19 16.48
C HIS A 101 -10.59 -8.02 16.01
N GLU A 102 -11.80 -7.63 16.41
CA GLU A 102 -13.03 -8.32 16.01
C GLU A 102 -13.24 -8.24 14.49
N ALA A 103 -13.07 -7.06 13.88
CA ALA A 103 -13.20 -6.87 12.44
C ALA A 103 -12.18 -7.70 11.63
N LEU A 104 -10.91 -7.72 12.04
CA LEU A 104 -9.85 -8.50 11.39
C LEU A 104 -10.14 -10.00 11.47
N ARG A 105 -10.51 -10.49 12.65
CA ARG A 105 -10.87 -11.91 12.85
C ARG A 105 -12.07 -12.32 12.01
N ASP A 106 -13.14 -11.52 12.03
CA ASP A 106 -14.39 -11.84 11.35
C ASP A 106 -14.27 -11.77 9.82
N SER A 107 -13.35 -10.95 9.31
CA SER A 107 -13.06 -10.81 7.87
C SER A 107 -11.97 -11.76 7.35
N PHE A 108 -11.20 -12.40 8.24
CA PHE A 108 -10.06 -13.26 7.90
C PHE A 108 -10.40 -14.38 6.91
N GLY A 109 -11.55 -15.04 7.09
CA GLY A 109 -11.99 -16.11 6.20
C GLY A 109 -12.19 -15.63 4.76
N ARG A 110 -12.92 -14.51 4.59
CA ARG A 110 -13.16 -13.91 3.27
C ARG A 110 -11.88 -13.38 2.63
N ALA A 111 -10.99 -12.79 3.42
CA ALA A 111 -9.67 -12.37 2.96
C ALA A 111 -8.83 -13.56 2.47
N SER A 112 -8.84 -14.68 3.20
CA SER A 112 -8.13 -15.90 2.79
C SER A 112 -8.64 -16.47 1.46
N GLU A 113 -9.96 -16.43 1.22
CA GLU A 113 -10.56 -16.80 -0.07
C GLU A 113 -10.14 -15.85 -1.20
N GLU A 114 -10.00 -14.55 -0.91
CA GLU A 114 -9.54 -13.58 -1.89
C GLU A 114 -8.10 -13.84 -2.32
N ILE A 115 -7.19 -14.13 -1.37
CA ILE A 115 -5.82 -14.58 -1.66
C ILE A 115 -5.84 -15.81 -2.55
N GLU A 116 -6.70 -16.77 -2.23
CA GLU A 116 -6.80 -17.98 -3.02
C GLU A 116 -7.16 -17.67 -4.49
N ARG A 117 -8.10 -16.74 -4.71
CA ARG A 117 -8.44 -16.25 -6.04
C ARG A 117 -7.27 -15.53 -6.71
N THR A 118 -6.53 -14.70 -5.98
CA THR A 118 -5.31 -14.02 -6.49
C THR A 118 -4.25 -15.02 -6.95
N ILE A 119 -4.02 -16.09 -6.17
CA ILE A 119 -3.14 -17.21 -6.59
C ILE A 119 -3.68 -17.88 -7.85
N ASN A 120 -4.98 -18.16 -7.92
CA ASN A 120 -5.60 -18.81 -9.09
C ASN A 120 -5.55 -17.94 -10.35
N ARG A 121 -5.48 -16.60 -10.22
CA ARG A 121 -5.26 -15.66 -11.33
C ARG A 121 -3.80 -15.55 -11.77
N ASN A 122 -2.89 -16.32 -11.17
CA ASN A 122 -1.44 -16.22 -11.36
C ASN A 122 -0.85 -14.84 -10.98
N GLU A 123 -1.54 -14.08 -10.12
CA GLU A 123 -1.05 -12.81 -9.57
C GLU A 123 -0.14 -13.11 -8.35
N LEU A 124 0.91 -13.89 -8.59
CA LEU A 124 1.69 -14.54 -7.52
C LEU A 124 2.40 -13.56 -6.59
N GLU A 125 2.85 -12.43 -7.12
CA GLU A 125 3.48 -11.37 -6.32
C GLU A 125 2.46 -10.62 -5.46
N GLU A 126 1.24 -10.43 -5.95
CA GLU A 126 0.16 -9.83 -5.16
C GLU A 126 -0.26 -10.77 -4.03
N ALA A 127 -0.52 -12.04 -4.36
CA ALA A 127 -0.86 -13.07 -3.39
C ALA A 127 0.20 -13.19 -2.30
N ARG A 128 1.49 -13.03 -2.64
CA ARG A 128 2.56 -13.03 -1.64
C ARG A 128 2.38 -11.90 -0.64
N ARG A 129 2.13 -10.68 -1.11
CA ARG A 129 1.93 -9.51 -0.24
C ARG A 129 0.68 -9.66 0.61
N GLU A 130 -0.42 -10.13 0.04
CA GLU A 130 -1.67 -10.34 0.76
C GLU A 130 -1.52 -11.40 1.87
N ILE A 131 -0.77 -12.50 1.62
CA ILE A 131 -0.44 -13.50 2.65
C ILE A 131 0.40 -12.86 3.77
N ASP A 132 1.39 -12.06 3.41
CA ASP A 132 2.28 -11.42 4.38
C ASP A 132 1.50 -10.40 5.24
N LEU A 133 0.52 -9.69 4.65
CA LEU A 133 -0.40 -8.79 5.35
C LEU A 133 -1.26 -9.54 6.38
N LEU A 134 -1.87 -10.67 6.01
CA LEU A 134 -2.67 -11.47 6.95
C LEU A 134 -1.81 -12.08 8.07
N ARG A 135 -0.54 -12.37 7.79
CA ARG A 135 0.41 -12.91 8.77
C ARG A 135 0.77 -11.89 9.85
N GLU A 136 0.64 -10.59 9.57
CA GLU A 136 0.83 -9.53 10.56
C GLU A 136 -0.21 -9.59 11.69
N PHE A 137 -1.43 -10.02 11.36
CA PHE A 137 -2.50 -10.24 12.34
C PHE A 137 -2.38 -11.60 13.04
N ASP A 138 -2.28 -12.69 12.28
CA ASP A 138 -2.19 -14.05 12.83
C ASP A 138 -1.11 -14.86 12.11
N SER A 139 0.08 -14.87 12.70
CA SER A 139 1.24 -15.52 12.11
C SER A 139 1.21 -17.05 12.18
N ASN A 140 0.42 -17.61 13.11
CA ASN A 140 0.35 -19.05 13.38
C ASN A 140 -0.86 -19.71 12.71
N ASN A 141 -1.55 -19.02 11.81
CA ASN A 141 -2.72 -19.54 11.13
C ASN A 141 -2.38 -20.66 10.13
N PHE A 142 -3.02 -21.82 10.28
CA PHE A 142 -2.85 -22.95 9.36
C PHE A 142 -3.28 -22.60 7.92
N THR A 143 -4.32 -21.78 7.72
CA THR A 143 -4.79 -21.38 6.39
C THR A 143 -3.72 -20.62 5.61
N LEU A 144 -2.98 -19.73 6.28
CA LEU A 144 -1.88 -18.99 5.64
C LEU A 144 -0.70 -19.91 5.29
N SER A 145 -0.48 -20.96 6.07
CA SER A 145 0.53 -21.98 5.76
C SER A 145 0.14 -22.76 4.50
N LEU A 146 -1.14 -23.14 4.37
CA LEU A 146 -1.67 -23.80 3.18
C LEU A 146 -1.59 -22.90 1.94
N LEU A 147 -2.00 -21.64 2.05
CA LEU A 147 -1.91 -20.64 0.97
C LEU A 147 -0.46 -20.39 0.54
N GLY A 148 0.48 -20.33 1.49
CA GLY A 148 1.92 -20.23 1.19
C GLY A 148 2.45 -21.44 0.41
N GLY A 149 2.00 -22.64 0.74
CA GLY A 149 2.29 -23.85 -0.03
C GLY A 149 1.73 -23.80 -1.45
N LYS A 150 0.47 -23.39 -1.59
CA LYS A 150 -0.20 -23.23 -2.90
C LYS A 150 0.52 -22.21 -3.79
N LEU A 151 0.88 -21.05 -3.22
CA LEU A 151 1.66 -20.02 -3.91
C LEU A 151 3.02 -20.56 -4.37
N SER A 152 3.72 -21.30 -3.51
CA SER A 152 5.03 -21.87 -3.84
C SER A 152 4.94 -22.88 -4.98
N ALA A 153 3.90 -23.73 -4.99
CA ALA A 153 3.64 -24.66 -6.07
C ALA A 153 3.34 -23.93 -7.39
N ALA A 154 2.49 -22.89 -7.36
CA ALA A 154 2.16 -22.08 -8.53
C ALA A 154 3.41 -21.39 -9.13
N ARG A 155 4.26 -20.80 -8.28
CA ARG A 155 5.54 -20.19 -8.71
C ARG A 155 6.46 -21.19 -9.40
N ASN A 156 6.62 -22.38 -8.83
CA ASN A 156 7.47 -23.41 -9.41
C ASN A 156 6.99 -23.85 -10.80
N ILE A 157 5.68 -23.91 -11.02
CA ILE A 157 5.10 -24.23 -12.33
C ILE A 157 5.43 -23.12 -13.33
N LEU A 158 5.22 -21.86 -12.95
CA LEU A 158 5.48 -20.71 -13.82
C LEU A 158 6.97 -20.61 -14.20
N THR A 159 7.88 -20.81 -13.24
CA THR A 159 9.33 -20.83 -13.49
C THR A 159 9.70 -21.90 -14.52
N ARG A 160 9.19 -23.14 -14.36
CA ARG A 160 9.46 -24.22 -15.33
C ARG A 160 8.92 -23.91 -16.73
N GLN A 161 7.77 -23.22 -16.82
CA GLN A 161 7.22 -22.81 -18.11
C GLN A 161 8.15 -21.81 -18.81
N HIS A 162 8.64 -20.80 -18.09
CA HIS A 162 9.60 -19.83 -18.64
C HIS A 162 10.93 -20.46 -19.03
N GLU A 163 11.44 -21.40 -18.24
CA GLU A 163 12.67 -22.14 -18.56
C GLU A 163 12.51 -22.95 -19.86
N ALA A 164 11.42 -23.70 -19.99
CA ALA A 164 11.13 -24.49 -21.20
C ALA A 164 10.94 -23.61 -22.43
N GLU A 165 10.31 -22.44 -22.30
CA GLU A 165 10.18 -21.47 -23.39
C GLU A 165 11.53 -20.90 -23.82
N ALA A 166 12.38 -20.52 -22.86
CA ALA A 166 13.73 -20.04 -23.13
C ALA A 166 14.61 -21.10 -23.81
N GLU A 167 14.47 -22.38 -23.45
CA GLU A 167 15.13 -23.49 -24.14
C GLU A 167 14.65 -23.65 -25.58
N ARG A 168 13.33 -23.61 -25.82
CA ARG A 168 12.76 -23.68 -27.18
C ARG A 168 13.29 -22.56 -28.06
N ILE A 169 13.32 -21.33 -27.56
CA ILE A 169 13.84 -20.17 -28.31
C ILE A 169 15.34 -20.37 -28.61
N ARG A 170 16.13 -20.84 -27.64
CA ARG A 170 17.57 -21.13 -27.83
C ARG A 170 17.79 -22.20 -28.90
N GLN A 171 17.04 -23.29 -28.87
CA GLN A 171 17.14 -24.36 -29.87
C GLN A 171 16.74 -23.87 -31.27
N ALA A 172 15.64 -23.12 -31.38
CA ALA A 172 15.20 -22.55 -32.66
C ALA A 172 16.26 -21.60 -33.27
N ASN A 173 16.89 -20.75 -32.44
CA ASN A 173 17.95 -19.85 -32.88
C ASN A 173 19.21 -20.61 -33.30
N ALA A 174 19.59 -21.67 -32.57
CA ALA A 174 20.73 -22.51 -32.92
C ALA A 174 20.53 -23.24 -34.26
N MET A 175 19.34 -23.80 -34.48
CA MET A 175 18.99 -24.45 -35.76
C MET A 175 18.99 -23.45 -36.93
N ARG A 176 18.47 -22.24 -36.72
CA ARG A 176 18.48 -21.18 -37.75
C ARG A 176 19.89 -20.72 -38.09
N GLY A 177 20.78 -20.63 -37.11
CA GLY A 177 22.18 -20.27 -37.33
C GLY A 177 22.98 -21.34 -38.07
N ALA A 178 22.68 -22.62 -37.85
CA ALA A 178 23.34 -23.73 -38.54
C ALA A 178 22.91 -23.92 -40.00
N ALA A 179 21.77 -23.34 -40.41
CA ALA A 179 21.23 -23.42 -41.76
C ALA A 179 21.68 -22.26 -42.69
N MET A 180 22.44 -21.30 -42.16
CA MET A 180 23.03 -20.17 -42.90
C MET A 180 24.51 -20.42 -43.14
#